data_AF-A0AAQ4EJE0-F1
#
_entry.id   AF-A0AAQ4EJE0-F1
#
_cell.length_a   1.000
_cell.length_b   1.000
_cell.length_c   1.000
_cell.angle_alpha   90.00
_cell.angle_beta   90.00
_cell.angle_gamma   90.00
#
_symmetry.space_group_name_H-M   'P 1'
#
loop_
_entity.id
_entity.type
_entity.pdbx_description
1 polymer ?
#
loop_
_entity_poly.entity_id
_entity_poly.type
_entity_poly.pdbx_seq_one_letter_code
_entity_poly.pdbx_strand_id
1 'polypeptide(L)' 'MATNIRAAFRAAFMSSSWVTGGVREVALRKLEKMKQYVGSPFQQRNDTIVNQFY' A
#
# COMPACT_ATOMS: atom_id res chain seq x y z
N MET A 1 -2.66 12.01 4.62
CA MET A 1 -3.08 11.89 3.20
C MET A 1 -3.14 10.45 2.72
N ALA A 2 -2.08 9.64 2.77
CA ALA A 2 -2.12 8.27 2.24
C ALA A 2 -3.05 7.29 2.99
N THR A 3 -3.27 7.47 4.30
CA THR A 3 -4.28 6.71 5.07
C THR A 3 -5.69 6.94 4.52
N ASN A 4 -5.97 8.12 3.96
CA ASN A 4 -7.26 8.46 3.36
C ASN A 4 -7.46 7.74 2.02
N ILE A 5 -6.38 7.41 1.30
CA ILE A 5 -6.45 6.71 0.00
C ILE A 5 -6.91 5.27 0.22
N ARG A 6 -6.41 4.56 1.23
CA ARG A 6 -6.91 3.21 1.55
C ARG A 6 -8.38 3.21 1.95
N ALA A 7 -8.81 4.16 2.77
CA ALA A 7 -10.20 4.28 3.16
C ALA A 7 -11.10 4.54 1.93
N ALA A 8 -10.68 5.43 1.03
CA ALA A 8 -11.41 5.72 -0.21
C ALA A 8 -11.51 4.49 -1.13
N PHE A 9 -10.41 3.76 -1.35
CA PHE A 9 -10.45 2.54 -2.16
C PHE A 9 -11.28 1.44 -1.51
N ARG A 10 -11.22 1.28 -0.18
CA ARG A 10 -12.07 0.32 0.54
C ARG A 10 -13.55 0.65 0.34
N ALA A 11 -13.94 1.92 0.46
CA ALA A 11 -15.30 2.37 0.20
C ALA A 11 -15.72 2.07 -1.26
N ALA A 12 -14.86 2.38 -2.24
CA ALA A 12 -15.12 2.14 -3.66
C ALA A 12 -15.32 0.65 -4.01
N PHE A 13 -14.52 -0.24 -3.42
CA PHE A 13 -14.69 -1.69 -3.62
C PHE A 13 -15.96 -2.23 -2.95
N MET A 14 -16.35 -1.66 -1.80
CA MET A 14 -17.60 -2.03 -1.11
C MET A 14 -18.84 -1.54 -1.85
N SER A 15 -18.78 -0.35 -2.48
CA SER A 15 -19.89 0.21 -3.26
C SER A 15 -19.96 -0.28 -4.70
N SER A 16 -18.95 -1.04 -5.17
CA SER A 16 -18.91 -1.54 -6.54
C SER A 16 -19.92 -2.67 -6.76
N SER A 17 -20.84 -2.46 -7.69
CA SER A 17 -21.80 -3.45 -8.17
C SER A 17 -21.21 -4.42 -9.21
N TRP A 18 -20.09 -4.07 -9.83
CA TRP A 18 -19.47 -4.86 -10.90
C TRP A 18 -18.43 -5.87 -10.40
N VAL A 19 -17.95 -5.70 -9.15
CA VAL A 19 -17.02 -6.63 -8.51
C VAL A 19 -17.79 -7.67 -7.70
N THR A 20 -17.70 -8.93 -8.11
CA THR A 20 -18.25 -10.08 -7.37
C THR A 20 -17.55 -10.30 -6.03
N GLY A 21 -18.25 -10.89 -5.05
CA GLY A 21 -17.80 -10.98 -3.65
C GLY A 21 -16.40 -11.60 -3.47
N GLY A 22 -16.10 -12.70 -4.17
CA GLY A 22 -14.77 -13.33 -4.08
C GLY A 22 -13.63 -12.45 -4.62
N VAL A 23 -13.89 -11.70 -5.70
CA VAL A 23 -12.91 -10.76 -6.27
C VAL A 23 -12.73 -9.55 -5.35
N ARG A 24 -13.81 -9.11 -4.69
CA ARG A 24 -13.79 -8.01 -3.72
C ARG A 24 -12.87 -8.32 -2.54
N GLU A 25 -12.97 -9.52 -1.98
CA GLU A 25 -12.11 -9.95 -0.87
C GLU A 25 -10.63 -9.98 -1.25
N VAL A 26 -10.31 -10.47 -2.46
CA VAL A 26 -8.92 -10.48 -2.97
C VAL A 26 -8.41 -9.05 -3.12
N ALA A 27 -9.21 -8.15 -3.67
CA ALA A 27 -8.85 -6.74 -3.84
C ALA A 27 -8.61 -6.06 -2.48
N LEU A 28 -9.47 -6.30 -1.49
CA LEU A 28 -9.32 -5.76 -0.13
C LEU A 28 -8.06 -6.30 0.57
N ARG A 29 -7.77 -7.60 0.46
CA ARG A 29 -6.54 -8.20 1.00
C ARG A 29 -5.27 -7.59 0.38
N LYS A 30 -5.29 -7.30 -0.93
CA LYS A 30 -4.18 -6.60 -1.60
C LYS A 30 -4.01 -5.17 -1.09
N LEU A 31 -5.13 -4.47 -0.87
CA LEU A 31 -5.13 -3.11 -0.33
C LEU A 31 -4.52 -3.05 1.08
N GLU A 32 -4.82 -4.05 1.92
CA GLU A 32 -4.26 -4.16 3.28
C GLU A 32 -2.75 -4.40 3.28
N LYS A 33 -2.25 -5.21 2.33
CA LYS A 33 -0.82 -5.51 2.18
C LYS A 33 0.01 -4.42 1.51
N MET A 34 -0.63 -3.35 1.03
CA MET A 34 0.06 -2.28 0.32
C MET A 34 1.11 -1.65 1.26
N LYS A 35 2.34 -1.44 0.78
CA LYS A 35 3.37 -0.72 1.55
C LYS A 35 3.37 0.74 1.11
N GLN A 36 3.65 1.64 2.05
CA GLN A 36 3.75 3.07 1.76
C GLN A 36 5.19 3.52 2.05
N TYR A 37 5.79 4.17 1.06
CA TYR A 37 7.11 4.78 1.17
C TYR A 37 6.94 6.26 0.86
N VAL A 38 7.42 7.14 1.76
CA VAL A 38 7.28 8.61 1.63
C VAL A 38 8.63 9.25 1.88
N GLY A 39 8.99 10.23 1.04
CA GLY A 39 10.28 10.89 1.13
C GLY A 39 11.38 10.01 0.54
N SER A 40 12.34 9.59 1.37
CA SER A 40 13.47 8.75 0.95
C SER A 40 13.48 7.40 1.69
N PRO A 41 14.11 6.37 1.12
CA PRO A 41 14.35 5.11 1.82
C PRO A 41 15.15 5.34 3.10
N PHE A 42 14.67 4.80 4.24
CA PHE A 42 15.36 4.91 5.53
C PHE A 42 16.81 4.36 5.50
N GLN A 43 17.06 3.39 4.63
CA GLN A 43 18.36 2.73 4.46
C GLN A 43 19.46 3.69 4.00
N GLN A 44 19.11 4.77 3.29
CA GLN A 44 20.08 5.78 2.83
C GLN A 44 20.60 6.67 3.97
N ARG A 45 20.03 6.59 5.17
CA ARG A 45 20.53 7.29 6.38
C ARG A 45 21.44 6.41 7.24
N ASN A 46 21.72 5.18 6.81
CA ASN A 46 22.60 4.26 7.52
C ASN A 46 23.87 4.07 6.72
N ASP A 47 24.95 4.71 7.17
CA ASP A 47 26.26 4.69 6.52
C ASP A 47 26.81 3.26 6.37
N THR A 48 26.48 2.34 7.28
CA THR A 48 26.89 0.94 7.15
C THR A 48 26.23 0.23 5.97
N ILE A 49 24.95 0.54 5.71
CA ILE A 49 24.21 -0.04 4.57
C ILE A 49 24.67 0.61 3.27
N VAL A 50 24.89 1.92 3.28
CA VAL A 50 25.36 2.67 2.11
C VAL A 50 26.77 2.20 1.70
N ASN A 51 27.70 2.08 2.65
CA ASN A 51 29.09 1.64 2.41
C ASN A 51 29.22 0.13 2.06
N GLN A 52 28.17 -0.67 2.23
CA GLN A 52 28.14 -2.05 1.73
C GLN A 52 27.63 -2.14 0.29
N PHE A 53 26.83 -1.16 -0.13
CA PHE A 53 26.20 -1.15 -1.45
C PHE A 53 27.08 -0.48 -2.52
N TYR A 54 27.98 0.42 -2.10
CA TYR A 54 28.95 1.15 -2.91
C TYR A 54 30.37 0.86 -2.41
#